data_AF-A0A0P8AGH6-F1
#
_entry.id   AF-A0A0P8AGH6-F1
#
_cell.length_a   1.000
_cell.length_b   1.000
_cell.length_c   1.000
_cell.angle_alpha   90.00
_cell.angle_beta   90.00
_cell.angle_gamma   90.00
#
_symmetry.space_group_name_H-M   'P 1'
#
loop_
_entity.id
_entity.type
_entity.pdbx_description
1 polymer ?
#
loop_
_entity_poly.entity_id
_entity_poly.type
_entity_poly.pdbx_seq_one_letter_code
_entity_poly.pdbx_strand_id
1 'polypeptide(L)'
;MEIVSAKNIIIGNENVFNVVVRQAGSYIVYKLDVDIDGKSVMSETFSQTEREKVIPVTGAFTILGSHKMTATITPNGEDRFQQNNVFYKSIFVVPKPKLLAVTSDTGSPLYTITNSLYDVVTVSSLPSDLSSSPYKTVIIDNKVATELPAENLRNYVGNGGGLVVVGGQSSYDKGAYNNSPVEAILPIISRAGEFTGGRNVIILIDSSGSTGIGSPSPISLIDANAISIIRGIGQDSRVGVVAFQRCNNTNRYIADGF
;
A
#
# COMPACT_ATOMS: atom_id res chain seq x y z
N MET A 1 20.96 -25.11 15.55
CA MET A 1 19.91 -24.07 15.48
C MET A 1 20.53 -22.81 14.89
N GLU A 2 19.74 -21.83 14.47
CA GLU A 2 20.23 -20.48 14.13
C GLU A 2 19.11 -19.46 14.35
N ILE A 3 19.47 -18.17 14.40
CA ILE A 3 18.53 -17.06 14.48
C ILE A 3 18.65 -16.24 13.18
N VAL A 4 17.60 -16.29 12.36
CA VAL A 4 17.54 -15.62 11.06
C VAL A 4 16.73 -14.33 11.20
N SER A 5 17.39 -13.20 10.94
CA SER A 5 16.79 -11.87 10.93
C SER A 5 17.70 -10.86 10.24
N ALA A 6 17.14 -9.69 9.92
CA ALA A 6 17.93 -8.52 9.53
C ALA A 6 18.91 -8.14 10.65
N LYS A 7 20.13 -7.73 10.27
CA LYS A 7 21.14 -7.26 11.23
C LYS A 7 20.76 -5.91 11.85
N ASN A 8 20.19 -5.02 11.03
CA ASN A 8 19.78 -3.69 11.44
C ASN A 8 18.26 -3.65 11.55
N ILE A 9 17.74 -3.14 12.66
CA ILE A 9 16.30 -2.98 12.89
C ILE A 9 15.99 -1.56 13.35
N ILE A 10 14.80 -1.08 13.02
CA ILE A 10 14.37 0.27 13.35
C ILE A 10 13.75 0.27 14.76
N ILE A 11 14.18 1.22 15.58
CA ILE A 11 13.66 1.41 16.94
C ILE A 11 12.14 1.60 16.95
N GLY A 12 11.47 0.99 17.93
CA GLY A 12 10.03 1.08 18.14
C GLY A 12 9.16 0.32 17.14
N ASN A 13 9.74 -0.25 16.08
CA ASN A 13 9.01 -1.10 15.15
C ASN A 13 9.01 -2.54 15.66
N GLU A 14 7.92 -3.26 15.44
CA GLU A 14 7.84 -4.69 15.71
C GLU A 14 8.63 -5.45 14.62
N ASN A 15 9.50 -6.36 15.04
CA ASN A 15 10.33 -7.17 14.16
C ASN A 15 10.14 -8.65 14.47
N VAL A 16 10.23 -9.48 13.43
CA VAL A 16 10.13 -10.94 13.54
C VAL A 16 11.53 -11.55 13.43
N PHE A 17 11.87 -12.41 14.38
CA PHE A 17 13.10 -13.20 14.44
C PHE A 17 12.76 -14.67 14.27
N ASN A 18 13.31 -15.31 13.25
CA ASN A 18 13.04 -16.71 12.98
C ASN A 18 14.10 -17.59 13.65
N VAL A 19 13.72 -18.31 14.69
CA VAL A 19 14.57 -19.32 15.31
C VAL A 19 14.39 -20.63 14.54
N VAL A 20 15.46 -21.08 13.89
CA VAL A 20 15.44 -22.28 13.06
C VAL A 20 16.09 -23.43 13.83
N VAL A 21 15.29 -24.44 14.15
CA VAL A 21 15.73 -25.64 14.87
C VAL A 21 15.82 -26.81 13.90
N ARG A 22 17.02 -27.40 13.80
CA ARG A 22 17.30 -28.54 12.92
C ARG A 22 17.60 -29.78 13.74
N GLN A 23 17.04 -30.92 13.33
CA GLN A 23 17.27 -32.20 14.00
C GLN A 23 17.76 -33.29 13.05
N ALA A 24 18.59 -34.19 13.60
CA ALA A 24 19.11 -35.36 12.89
C ALA A 24 18.21 -36.61 13.09
N GLY A 25 17.32 -36.61 14.09
CA GLY A 25 16.42 -37.72 14.41
C GLY A 25 15.11 -37.72 13.63
N SER A 26 14.21 -38.61 14.04
CA SER A 26 12.82 -38.70 13.55
C SER A 26 11.81 -38.01 14.48
N TYR A 27 12.18 -37.78 15.74
CA TYR A 27 11.36 -37.12 16.74
C TYR A 27 12.22 -36.57 17.87
N ILE A 28 11.97 -35.32 18.26
CA ILE A 28 12.55 -34.70 19.46
C ILE A 28 11.51 -33.86 20.21
N VAL A 29 11.71 -33.76 21.53
CA VAL A 29 11.02 -32.79 22.39
C VAL A 29 12.07 -31.93 23.07
N TYR A 30 11.89 -30.62 23.02
CA TYR A 30 12.83 -29.68 23.59
C TYR A 30 12.13 -28.42 24.08
N LYS A 31 12.69 -27.82 25.13
CA LYS A 31 12.35 -26.47 25.56
C LYS A 31 13.21 -25.48 24.79
N LEU A 32 12.61 -24.41 24.29
CA LEU A 32 13.30 -23.28 23.66
C LEU A 32 13.09 -22.05 24.53
N ASP A 33 14.20 -21.55 25.07
CA ASP A 33 14.29 -20.30 25.81
C ASP A 33 14.93 -19.25 24.90
N VAL A 34 14.29 -18.09 24.76
CA VAL A 34 14.81 -16.98 23.96
C VAL A 34 14.86 -15.73 24.82
N ASP A 35 16.03 -15.12 24.88
CA ASP A 35 16.32 -13.92 25.65
C ASP A 35 16.82 -12.80 24.74
N ILE A 36 16.44 -11.56 25.05
CA ILE A 36 17.00 -10.34 24.47
C ILE A 36 17.64 -9.55 25.61
N ASP A 37 18.95 -9.33 25.53
CA ASP A 37 19.76 -8.68 26.57
C ASP A 37 19.57 -9.28 27.98
N GLY A 38 19.39 -10.60 28.02
CA GLY A 38 19.20 -11.35 29.26
C GLY A 38 17.76 -11.30 29.82
N LYS A 39 16.82 -10.64 29.14
CA LYS A 39 15.40 -10.69 29.46
C LYS A 39 14.70 -11.73 28.60
N SER A 40 14.04 -12.69 29.24
CA SER A 40 13.26 -13.72 28.55
C SER A 40 12.08 -13.10 27.78
N VAL A 41 12.01 -13.43 26.49
CA VAL A 41 10.94 -13.05 25.57
C VAL A 41 10.11 -14.25 25.13
N MET A 42 10.65 -15.46 25.22
CA MET A 42 9.92 -16.70 24.96
C MET A 42 10.52 -17.84 25.79
N SER A 43 9.66 -18.74 26.27
CA SER A 43 10.06 -19.95 27.00
C SER A 43 8.99 -21.02 26.80
N GLU A 44 9.16 -21.87 25.78
CA GLU A 44 8.13 -22.81 25.35
C GLU A 44 8.70 -24.19 25.02
N THR A 45 7.87 -25.23 25.14
CA THR A 45 8.24 -26.61 24.79
C THR A 45 7.66 -26.98 23.44
N PHE A 46 8.51 -27.52 22.57
CA PHE A 46 8.14 -27.96 21.24
C PHE A 46 8.41 -29.45 21.05
N SER A 47 7.49 -30.10 20.34
CA SER A 47 7.76 -31.39 19.69
C SER A 47 8.00 -31.15 18.20
N GLN A 48 8.91 -31.94 17.62
CA GLN A 48 9.32 -31.81 16.22
C GLN A 48 9.60 -33.19 15.61
N THR A 49 8.97 -33.49 14.47
CA THR A 49 9.22 -34.68 13.63
C THR A 49 9.94 -34.33 12.33
N GLU A 50 9.72 -33.11 11.84
CA GLU A 50 10.38 -32.51 10.69
C GLU A 50 11.88 -32.29 10.91
N ARG A 51 12.64 -32.26 9.80
CA ARG A 51 14.10 -32.01 9.84
C ARG A 51 14.44 -30.60 10.29
N GLU A 52 13.58 -29.64 9.97
CA GLU A 52 13.74 -28.23 10.28
C GLU A 52 12.40 -27.64 10.71
N LYS A 53 12.40 -26.86 11.80
CA LYS A 53 11.25 -26.13 12.32
C LYS A 53 11.61 -24.67 12.48
N VAL A 54 10.76 -23.79 11.96
CA VAL A 54 10.91 -22.34 12.06
C VAL A 54 9.95 -21.81 13.12
N ILE A 55 10.47 -21.14 14.13
CA ILE A 55 9.70 -20.60 15.25
C ILE A 55 9.84 -19.07 15.22
N PRO A 56 8.77 -18.33 14.89
CA PRO A 56 8.81 -16.88 14.87
C PRO A 56 8.76 -16.33 16.29
N VAL A 57 9.66 -15.41 16.61
CA VAL A 57 9.70 -14.64 17.85
C VAL A 57 9.54 -13.17 17.48
N THR A 58 8.52 -12.50 18.02
CA THR A 58 8.33 -11.06 17.80
C THR A 58 9.00 -10.26 18.90
N GLY A 59 9.56 -9.10 18.54
CA GLY A 59 10.18 -8.20 19.48
C GLY A 59 10.27 -6.77 18.97
N ALA A 60 10.05 -5.81 19.88
CA ALA A 60 10.25 -4.40 19.64
C ALA A 60 11.37 -3.88 20.56
N PHE A 61 12.23 -3.01 20.01
CA PHE A 61 13.39 -2.48 20.71
C PHE A 61 13.18 -1.00 21.00
N THR A 62 13.42 -0.58 22.24
CA THR A 62 13.22 0.79 22.71
C THR A 62 14.52 1.54 22.99
N ILE A 63 15.66 0.88 22.84
CA ILE A 63 17.00 1.44 23.06
C ILE A 63 17.79 1.31 21.74
N LEU A 64 18.60 2.31 21.43
CA LEU A 64 19.48 2.30 20.25
C LEU A 64 20.77 1.53 20.53
N GLY A 65 21.39 1.01 19.47
CA GLY A 65 22.73 0.43 19.52
C GLY A 65 22.72 -1.09 19.43
N SER A 66 23.72 -1.73 20.03
CA SER A 66 23.91 -3.18 19.91
C SER A 66 23.12 -3.93 20.98
N HIS A 67 22.36 -4.92 20.54
CA HIS A 67 21.59 -5.83 21.37
C HIS A 67 22.02 -7.27 21.09
N LYS A 68 21.87 -8.14 22.10
CA LYS A 68 22.20 -9.55 22.00
C LYS A 68 20.95 -10.39 22.20
N MET A 69 20.53 -11.09 21.15
CA MET A 69 19.53 -12.14 21.24
C MET A 69 20.23 -13.48 21.48
N THR A 70 19.72 -14.26 22.42
CA THR A 70 20.20 -15.59 22.77
C THR A 70 19.06 -16.57 22.65
N ALA A 71 19.26 -17.68 21.93
CA ALA A 71 18.33 -18.79 21.89
C ALA A 71 19.02 -20.02 22.51
N THR A 72 18.34 -20.66 23.45
CA THR A 72 18.84 -21.82 24.20
C THR A 72 17.84 -22.97 24.05
N ILE A 73 18.32 -24.12 23.60
CA ILE A 73 17.54 -25.36 23.54
C ILE A 73 17.91 -26.25 24.72
N THR A 74 16.91 -26.76 25.42
CA THR A 74 17.07 -27.82 26.43
C THR A 74 16.27 -29.04 25.99
N PRO A 75 16.92 -30.09 25.45
CA PRO A 75 16.21 -31.31 25.07
C PRO A 75 15.68 -32.05 26.31
N ASN A 76 14.56 -32.75 26.19
CA ASN A 76 13.95 -33.52 27.28
C ASN A 76 14.64 -34.89 27.51
N GLY A 77 15.64 -35.25 26.68
CA GLY A 77 16.38 -36.52 26.74
C GLY A 77 17.89 -36.32 26.67
N GLU A 78 18.65 -37.37 26.34
CA GLU A 78 20.11 -37.29 26.24
C GLU A 78 20.55 -36.34 25.14
N ASP A 79 21.41 -35.40 25.50
CA ASP A 79 22.08 -34.51 24.56
C ASP A 79 23.54 -34.91 24.37
N ARG A 80 23.84 -35.37 23.17
CA ARG A 80 25.19 -35.80 22.79
C ARG A 80 26.15 -34.63 22.61
N PHE A 81 25.65 -33.40 22.43
CA PHE A 81 26.45 -32.21 22.11
C PHE A 81 25.88 -30.92 22.73
N GLN A 82 25.98 -30.80 24.05
CA GLN A 82 25.51 -29.62 24.82
C GLN A 82 26.05 -28.26 24.32
N GLN A 83 27.20 -28.26 23.67
CA GLN A 83 27.82 -27.06 23.10
C GLN A 83 26.98 -26.43 21.97
N ASN A 84 26.13 -27.20 21.30
CA ASN A 84 25.31 -26.78 20.17
C ASN A 84 23.90 -26.34 20.57
N ASN A 85 23.67 -26.02 21.85
CA ASN A 85 22.35 -25.66 22.34
C ASN A 85 22.13 -24.16 22.48
N VAL A 86 23.19 -23.35 22.50
CA VAL A 86 23.10 -21.91 22.71
C VAL A 86 23.57 -21.18 21.46
N PHE A 87 22.72 -20.29 20.94
CA PHE A 87 23.00 -19.49 19.76
C PHE A 87 22.83 -18.01 20.06
N TYR A 88 23.70 -17.21 19.46
CA TYR A 88 23.75 -15.78 19.67
C TYR A 88 23.55 -15.04 18.36
N LYS A 89 22.80 -13.94 18.42
CA LYS A 89 22.61 -13.02 17.30
C LYS A 89 22.79 -11.59 17.80
N SER A 90 23.75 -10.88 17.20
CA SER A 90 23.89 -9.44 17.39
C SER A 90 22.89 -8.71 16.50
N ILE A 91 22.11 -7.85 17.12
CA ILE A 91 21.11 -7.00 16.49
C ILE A 91 21.55 -5.55 16.69
N PHE A 92 21.48 -4.73 15.66
CA PHE A 92 21.82 -3.32 15.74
C PHE A 92 20.57 -2.46 15.53
N VAL A 93 20.10 -1.83 16.60
CA VAL A 93 18.91 -0.98 16.60
C VAL A 93 19.31 0.42 16.17
N VAL A 94 18.72 0.90 15.08
CA VAL A 94 18.99 2.20 14.48
C VAL A 94 17.80 3.14 14.65
N PRO A 95 18.02 4.47 14.67
CA PRO A 95 16.93 5.43 14.72
C PRO A 95 16.04 5.32 13.48
N LYS A 96 14.78 5.76 13.61
CA LYS A 96 13.88 5.89 12.47
C LYS A 96 14.51 6.84 11.42
N PRO A 97 14.59 6.44 10.14
CA PRO A 97 15.08 7.34 9.10
C PRO A 97 14.12 8.51 8.94
N LYS A 98 14.69 9.70 8.74
CA LYS A 98 13.93 10.93 8.52
C LYS A 98 13.38 10.97 7.10
N LEU A 99 12.08 11.17 6.95
CA LEU A 99 11.40 11.30 5.68
C LEU A 99 10.71 12.67 5.59
N LEU A 100 10.59 13.20 4.38
CA LEU A 100 9.77 14.37 4.10
C LEU A 100 8.52 13.93 3.34
N ALA A 101 7.35 14.14 3.92
CA ALA A 101 6.07 13.95 3.24
C ALA A 101 5.54 15.29 2.74
N VAL A 102 5.46 15.44 1.42
CA VAL A 102 4.82 16.58 0.75
C VAL A 102 3.39 16.19 0.43
N THR A 103 2.49 16.41 1.39
CA THR A 103 1.07 16.07 1.26
C THR A 103 0.20 17.11 1.95
N SER A 104 -1.03 17.23 1.48
CA SER A 104 -2.10 17.95 2.19
C SER A 104 -3.07 17.00 2.88
N ASP A 105 -2.97 15.69 2.63
CA ASP A 105 -3.84 14.66 3.19
C ASP A 105 -3.09 13.81 4.22
N THR A 106 -3.13 14.23 5.48
CA THR A 106 -2.60 13.46 6.60
C THR A 106 -3.55 12.37 7.09
N GLY A 107 -4.70 12.18 6.43
CA GLY A 107 -5.62 11.08 6.68
C GLY A 107 -5.38 9.89 5.74
N SER A 108 -4.53 10.04 4.72
CA SER A 108 -4.30 8.99 3.74
C SER A 108 -3.70 7.73 4.40
N PRO A 109 -4.07 6.52 3.93
CA PRO A 109 -3.49 5.28 4.44
C PRO A 109 -1.97 5.25 4.32
N LEU A 110 -1.43 5.78 3.21
CA LEU A 110 0.00 5.88 3.00
C LEU A 110 0.67 6.76 4.05
N TYR A 111 0.12 7.96 4.31
CA TYR A 111 0.65 8.85 5.33
C TYR A 111 0.62 8.18 6.71
N THR A 112 -0.53 7.58 7.06
CA THR A 112 -0.73 6.94 8.37
C THR A 112 0.28 5.82 8.62
N ILE A 113 0.50 4.94 7.63
CA ILE A 113 1.47 3.84 7.72
C ILE A 113 2.90 4.38 7.74
N THR A 114 3.22 5.37 6.91
CA THR A 114 4.58 5.92 6.85
C THR A 114 4.95 6.61 8.16
N ASN A 115 4.02 7.40 8.71
CA ASN A 115 4.21 8.13 9.96
C ASN A 115 4.32 7.22 11.18
N SER A 116 3.74 6.02 11.14
CA SER A 116 3.92 5.04 12.23
C SER A 116 5.30 4.35 12.18
N LEU A 117 5.82 4.10 10.97
CA LEU A 117 7.07 3.33 10.77
C LEU A 117 8.33 4.19 10.77
N TYR A 118 8.24 5.47 10.41
CA TYR A 118 9.37 6.37 10.15
C TYR A 118 9.27 7.70 10.91
N ASP A 119 10.34 8.51 10.89
CA ASP A 119 10.33 9.88 11.42
C ASP A 119 9.94 10.83 10.29
N VAL A 120 8.65 11.15 10.18
CA VAL A 120 8.09 11.89 9.05
C VAL A 120 7.91 13.37 9.39
N VAL A 121 8.52 14.23 8.60
CA VAL A 121 8.22 15.67 8.59
C VAL A 121 7.23 15.95 7.46
N THR A 122 6.12 16.60 7.79
CA THR A 122 5.03 16.86 6.84
C THR A 122 5.01 18.31 6.43
N VAL A 123 4.96 18.57 5.13
CA VAL A 123 4.85 19.91 4.53
C VAL A 123 3.79 19.92 3.45
N SER A 124 3.13 21.05 3.25
CA SER A 124 2.12 21.21 2.19
C SER A 124 2.75 21.46 0.81
N SER A 125 3.97 22.02 0.76
CA SER A 125 4.72 22.32 -0.45
C SER A 125 6.17 21.88 -0.31
N LEU A 126 6.79 21.51 -1.44
CA LEU A 126 8.19 21.08 -1.43
C LEU A 126 9.10 22.28 -1.15
N PRO A 127 10.07 22.17 -0.22
CA PRO A 127 11.05 23.22 0.00
C PRO A 127 11.83 23.57 -1.28
N SER A 128 12.17 24.85 -1.42
CA SER A 128 12.94 25.37 -2.56
C SER A 128 14.42 24.97 -2.54
N ASP A 129 14.88 24.26 -1.52
CA ASP A 129 16.22 23.66 -1.46
C ASP A 129 16.16 22.31 -0.73
N LEU A 130 16.73 21.29 -1.37
CA LEU A 130 16.89 19.94 -0.83
C LEU A 130 18.37 19.52 -0.74
N SER A 131 19.30 20.38 -1.13
CA SER A 131 20.74 20.07 -1.23
C SER A 131 21.35 19.64 0.11
N SER A 132 20.92 20.29 1.19
CA SER A 132 21.36 20.01 2.58
C SER A 132 20.29 19.26 3.38
N SER A 133 19.37 18.59 2.69
CA SER A 133 18.23 17.94 3.33
C SER A 133 18.68 16.79 4.23
N PRO A 134 18.24 16.72 5.50
CA PRO A 134 18.50 15.57 6.37
C PRO A 134 17.62 14.35 6.01
N TYR A 135 16.70 14.49 5.04
CA TYR A 135 15.72 13.46 4.72
C TYR A 135 16.33 12.38 3.81
N LYS A 136 16.14 11.12 4.19
CA LYS A 136 16.55 9.96 3.38
C LYS A 136 15.66 9.74 2.17
N THR A 137 14.38 10.07 2.31
CA THR A 137 13.39 9.96 1.23
C THR A 137 12.44 11.14 1.27
N VAL A 138 12.08 11.66 0.09
CA VAL A 138 10.98 12.59 -0.13
C VAL A 138 9.80 11.82 -0.73
N ILE A 139 8.64 11.92 -0.11
CA ILE A 139 7.38 11.36 -0.57
C ILE A 139 6.52 12.50 -1.06
N ILE A 140 6.16 12.49 -2.35
CA ILE A 140 5.25 13.44 -2.96
C ILE A 140 3.91 12.75 -3.15
N ASP A 141 2.87 13.28 -2.53
CA ASP A 141 1.54 12.68 -2.54
C ASP A 141 0.53 13.62 -3.18
N ASN A 142 -0.04 13.19 -4.31
CA ASN A 142 -1.11 13.87 -5.02
C ASN A 142 -0.83 15.36 -5.32
N LYS A 143 0.37 15.68 -5.81
CA LYS A 143 0.78 17.04 -6.20
C LYS A 143 0.82 17.22 -7.71
N VAL A 144 0.53 18.44 -8.17
CA VAL A 144 0.70 18.87 -9.56
C VAL A 144 2.18 19.09 -9.87
N ALA A 145 2.63 18.77 -11.08
CA ALA A 145 4.03 18.88 -11.47
C ALA A 145 4.55 20.32 -11.41
N THR A 146 3.69 21.32 -11.63
CA THR A 146 4.04 22.75 -11.60
C THR A 146 4.39 23.26 -10.21
N GLU A 147 3.98 22.56 -9.15
CA GLU A 147 4.35 22.88 -7.76
C GLU A 147 5.69 22.27 -7.35
N LEU A 148 6.29 21.43 -8.20
CA LEU A 148 7.47 20.65 -7.88
C LEU A 148 8.71 21.26 -8.58
N PRO A 149 9.68 21.82 -7.82
CA PRO A 149 10.93 22.29 -8.40
C PRO A 149 11.77 21.10 -8.90
N ALA A 150 11.62 20.77 -10.19
CA ALA A 150 12.21 19.58 -10.80
C ALA A 150 13.75 19.53 -10.69
N GLU A 151 14.44 20.66 -10.85
CA GLU A 151 15.91 20.69 -10.71
C GLU A 151 16.36 20.33 -9.29
N ASN A 152 15.62 20.75 -8.26
CA ASN A 152 15.93 20.38 -6.88
C ASN A 152 15.70 18.90 -6.63
N LEU A 153 14.61 18.35 -7.16
CA LEU A 153 14.32 16.92 -7.09
C LEU A 153 15.38 16.10 -7.84
N ARG A 154 15.78 16.54 -9.03
CA ARG A 154 16.83 15.92 -9.84
C ARG A 154 18.15 15.88 -9.07
N ASN A 155 18.55 16.98 -8.46
CA ASN A 155 19.78 17.06 -7.66
C ASN A 155 19.70 16.20 -6.40
N TYR A 156 18.57 16.23 -5.69
CA TYR A 156 18.34 15.42 -4.49
C TYR A 156 18.45 13.92 -4.80
N VAL A 157 17.76 13.45 -5.86
CA VAL A 157 17.82 12.05 -6.31
C VAL A 157 19.21 11.70 -6.83
N GLY A 158 19.84 12.60 -7.61
CA GLY A 158 21.19 12.42 -8.13
C GLY A 158 22.26 12.27 -7.03
N ASN A 159 22.04 12.86 -5.86
CA ASN A 159 22.89 12.72 -4.67
C ASN A 159 22.54 11.49 -3.81
N GLY A 160 21.69 10.59 -4.29
CA GLY A 160 21.31 9.34 -3.60
C GLY A 160 20.09 9.46 -2.67
N GLY A 161 19.34 10.56 -2.75
CA GLY A 161 18.06 10.72 -2.06
C GLY A 161 16.97 9.83 -2.65
N GLY A 162 16.16 9.21 -1.81
CA GLY A 162 15.02 8.42 -2.26
C GLY A 162 13.85 9.31 -2.68
N LEU A 163 13.23 9.05 -3.83
CA LEU A 163 12.02 9.75 -4.26
C LEU A 163 10.88 8.75 -4.44
N VAL A 164 9.74 9.03 -3.80
CA VAL A 164 8.49 8.29 -3.98
C VAL A 164 7.44 9.30 -4.43
N VAL A 165 6.77 9.02 -5.54
CA VAL A 165 5.68 9.87 -6.05
C VAL A 165 4.42 9.03 -6.16
N VAL A 166 3.37 9.46 -5.45
CA VAL A 166 2.11 8.75 -5.35
C VAL A 166 1.05 9.53 -6.11
N GLY A 167 0.34 8.82 -6.98
CA GLY A 167 -0.68 9.39 -7.83
C GLY A 167 -1.98 9.66 -7.09
N GLY A 168 -2.70 10.65 -7.57
CA GLY A 168 -4.07 10.95 -7.17
C GLY A 168 -4.72 11.85 -8.21
N GLN A 169 -5.82 12.49 -7.82
CA GLN A 169 -6.62 13.34 -8.72
C GLN A 169 -5.83 14.51 -9.35
N SER A 170 -4.79 14.99 -8.67
CA SER A 170 -3.96 16.13 -9.05
C SER A 170 -2.59 15.73 -9.59
N SER A 171 -2.33 14.45 -9.84
CA SER A 171 -1.04 13.95 -10.32
C SER A 171 -1.14 13.26 -11.68
N TYR A 172 0.01 12.99 -12.29
CA TYR A 172 0.15 12.33 -13.58
C TYR A 172 -0.66 13.01 -14.69
N ASP A 173 -1.67 12.33 -15.25
CA ASP A 173 -2.49 12.78 -16.39
C ASP A 173 -3.05 14.19 -16.16
N LYS A 174 -3.81 14.37 -15.09
CA LYS A 174 -4.41 15.66 -14.71
C LYS A 174 -3.44 16.60 -13.98
N GLY A 175 -2.24 16.12 -13.65
CA GLY A 175 -1.24 16.83 -12.87
C GLY A 175 -0.15 17.52 -13.69
N ALA A 176 -0.30 17.57 -15.02
CA ALA A 176 0.70 18.14 -15.93
C ALA A 176 2.09 17.48 -15.85
N TYR A 177 2.14 16.16 -15.60
CA TYR A 177 3.41 15.43 -15.57
C TYR A 177 3.92 15.11 -16.98
N ASN A 178 3.03 14.85 -17.93
CA ASN A 178 3.41 14.49 -19.29
C ASN A 178 4.33 15.55 -19.92
N ASN A 179 5.47 15.13 -20.47
CA ASN A 179 6.51 15.97 -21.05
C ASN A 179 7.04 17.06 -20.10
N SER A 180 6.93 16.87 -18.78
CA SER A 180 7.44 17.81 -17.78
C SER A 180 8.87 17.46 -17.34
N PRO A 181 9.63 18.43 -16.81
CA PRO A 181 10.91 18.17 -16.18
C PRO A 181 10.83 17.20 -14.99
N VAL A 182 9.67 17.13 -14.30
CA VAL A 182 9.45 16.19 -13.18
C VAL A 182 9.35 14.76 -13.71
N GLU A 183 8.64 14.52 -14.81
CA GLU A 183 8.52 13.19 -15.42
C GLU A 183 9.86 12.59 -15.84
N ALA A 184 10.81 13.43 -16.28
CA ALA A 184 12.16 12.98 -16.63
C ALA A 184 12.95 12.38 -15.45
N ILE A 185 12.50 12.58 -14.20
CA ILE A 185 13.09 12.01 -12.98
C ILE A 185 12.42 10.69 -12.61
N LEU A 186 11.17 10.48 -13.05
CA LEU A 186 10.35 9.34 -12.65
C LEU A 186 10.66 8.11 -13.50
N PRO A 187 10.50 6.89 -12.94
CA PRO A 187 10.70 5.64 -13.69
C PRO A 187 9.54 5.32 -14.65
N ILE A 188 8.58 6.23 -14.81
CA ILE A 188 7.37 6.05 -15.61
C ILE A 188 7.09 7.31 -16.43
N ILE A 189 6.40 7.12 -17.55
CA ILE A 189 5.90 8.21 -18.40
C ILE A 189 4.41 8.35 -18.12
N SER A 190 3.99 9.56 -17.79
CA SER A 190 2.59 9.94 -17.70
C SER A 190 2.04 10.11 -19.11
N ARG A 191 0.92 9.46 -19.41
CA ARG A 191 0.16 9.69 -20.64
C ARG A 191 -1.27 10.00 -20.27
N ALA A 192 -1.95 10.72 -21.15
CA ALA A 192 -3.39 10.86 -21.06
C ALA A 192 -4.01 9.48 -21.02
N GLY A 193 -4.88 9.23 -20.04
CA GLY A 193 -5.63 8.00 -20.02
C GLY A 193 -6.51 7.91 -21.26
N GLU A 194 -6.37 6.86 -22.05
CA GLU A 194 -7.37 6.51 -23.08
C GLU A 194 -8.71 6.10 -22.42
N PHE A 195 -8.69 5.91 -21.11
CA PHE A 195 -9.84 5.58 -20.30
C PHE A 195 -10.75 6.80 -20.08
N THR A 196 -11.79 6.90 -20.89
CA THR A 196 -12.93 7.78 -20.64
C THR A 196 -13.84 7.17 -19.56
N GLY A 197 -13.40 7.13 -18.31
CA GLY A 197 -14.16 6.53 -17.21
C GLY A 197 -15.41 7.33 -16.80
N GLY A 198 -16.48 6.60 -16.45
CA GLY A 198 -17.52 7.00 -15.49
C GLY A 198 -18.46 8.15 -15.87
N ARG A 199 -19.21 8.03 -16.97
CA ARG A 199 -20.32 8.98 -17.21
C ARG A 199 -21.55 8.53 -16.43
N ASN A 200 -22.14 9.41 -15.64
CA ASN A 200 -23.53 9.23 -15.21
C ASN A 200 -24.40 9.62 -16.40
N VAL A 201 -25.00 8.65 -17.07
CA VAL A 201 -25.90 8.90 -18.20
C VAL A 201 -27.32 8.76 -17.72
N ILE A 202 -28.08 9.86 -17.78
CA ILE A 202 -29.52 9.84 -17.48
C ILE A 202 -30.25 9.86 -18.83
N ILE A 203 -30.94 8.77 -19.15
CA ILE A 203 -31.76 8.62 -20.36
C ILE A 203 -33.20 8.98 -20.00
N LEU A 204 -33.72 10.09 -20.54
CA LEU A 204 -35.13 10.44 -20.43
C LEU A 204 -35.89 9.89 -21.64
N ILE A 205 -36.83 8.98 -21.41
CA ILE A 205 -37.68 8.40 -22.46
C ILE A 205 -39.08 9.04 -22.34
N ASP A 206 -39.48 9.86 -23.31
CA ASP A 206 -40.84 10.38 -23.41
C ASP A 206 -41.73 9.40 -24.21
N SER A 207 -42.70 8.79 -23.55
CA SER A 207 -43.76 7.98 -24.16
C SER A 207 -45.06 8.78 -24.22
N SER A 208 -45.01 10.00 -24.77
CA SER A 208 -46.20 10.77 -25.13
C SER A 208 -46.87 10.14 -26.37
N GLY A 209 -48.20 10.22 -26.46
CA GLY A 209 -49.07 9.42 -27.35
C GLY A 209 -48.88 9.51 -28.87
N SER A 210 -47.73 9.98 -29.37
CA SER A 210 -47.31 9.92 -30.77
C SER A 210 -46.39 8.71 -31.10
N THR A 211 -46.01 7.90 -30.12
CA THR A 211 -45.07 6.79 -30.27
C THR A 211 -45.68 5.46 -30.73
N GLY A 212 -47.01 5.37 -30.87
CA GLY A 212 -47.72 4.10 -31.13
C GLY A 212 -48.00 3.74 -32.60
N ILE A 213 -47.75 4.62 -33.57
CA ILE A 213 -48.17 4.38 -34.97
C ILE A 213 -47.05 4.69 -35.97
N GLY A 214 -46.55 3.64 -36.61
CA GLY A 214 -45.51 3.65 -37.66
C GLY A 214 -44.88 2.27 -37.80
N SER A 215 -44.41 1.90 -38.99
CA SER A 215 -43.62 0.67 -39.21
C SER A 215 -42.25 1.03 -39.80
N PRO A 216 -41.14 0.75 -39.09
CA PRO A 216 -41.08 0.14 -37.76
C PRO A 216 -41.65 1.07 -36.67
N SER A 217 -42.14 0.46 -35.57
CA SER A 217 -42.71 1.22 -34.45
C SER A 217 -41.67 2.23 -33.92
N PRO A 218 -42.01 3.52 -33.78
CA PRO A 218 -41.12 4.53 -33.23
C PRO A 218 -40.50 4.13 -31.88
N ILE A 219 -41.24 3.37 -31.07
CA ILE A 219 -40.77 2.79 -29.80
C ILE A 219 -39.57 1.87 -30.02
N SER A 220 -39.64 0.99 -31.02
CA SER A 220 -38.56 0.04 -31.30
C SER A 220 -37.27 0.74 -31.75
N LEU A 221 -37.39 1.90 -32.40
CA LEU A 221 -36.26 2.72 -32.80
C LEU A 221 -35.65 3.49 -31.61
N ILE A 222 -36.49 3.97 -30.70
CA ILE A 222 -36.08 4.64 -29.46
C ILE A 222 -35.34 3.66 -28.55
N ASP A 223 -35.87 2.44 -28.40
CA ASP A 223 -35.25 1.38 -27.62
C ASP A 223 -33.89 0.97 -28.20
N ALA A 224 -33.81 0.80 -29.54
CA ALA A 224 -32.56 0.47 -30.22
C ALA A 224 -31.48 1.55 -30.04
N ASN A 225 -31.87 2.83 -30.08
CA ASN A 225 -30.95 3.95 -29.86
C ASN A 225 -30.49 4.04 -28.39
N ALA A 226 -31.39 3.84 -27.42
CA ALA A 226 -31.04 3.79 -26.01
C ALA A 226 -30.08 2.63 -25.70
N ILE A 227 -30.35 1.44 -26.26
CA ILE A 227 -29.47 0.27 -26.12
C ILE A 227 -28.10 0.52 -26.76
N SER A 228 -28.03 1.19 -27.91
CA SER A 228 -26.78 1.53 -28.58
C SER A 228 -25.92 2.47 -27.73
N ILE A 229 -26.55 3.47 -27.10
CA ILE A 229 -25.87 4.38 -26.16
C ILE A 229 -25.35 3.60 -24.95
N ILE A 230 -26.15 2.70 -24.35
CA ILE A 230 -25.73 1.88 -23.21
C ILE A 230 -24.56 0.96 -23.57
N ARG A 231 -24.57 0.33 -24.75
CA ARG A 231 -23.48 -0.55 -25.22
C ARG A 231 -22.17 0.18 -25.48
N GLY A 232 -22.21 1.48 -25.76
CA GLY A 232 -21.03 2.32 -25.95
C GLY A 232 -20.43 2.89 -24.66
N ILE A 233 -21.06 2.66 -23.51
CA ILE A 233 -20.63 3.20 -22.23
C ILE A 233 -19.70 2.20 -21.52
N GLY A 234 -18.56 2.68 -21.02
CA GLY A 234 -17.57 1.85 -20.33
C GLY A 234 -18.08 1.26 -19.00
N GLN A 235 -17.52 0.11 -18.60
CA GLN A 235 -17.97 -0.72 -17.47
C GLN A 235 -18.06 -0.01 -16.11
N ASP A 236 -17.38 1.13 -15.94
CA ASP A 236 -17.38 1.92 -14.68
C ASP A 236 -18.42 3.06 -14.66
N SER A 237 -19.41 3.03 -15.56
CA SER A 237 -20.42 4.07 -15.68
C SER A 237 -21.75 3.68 -15.02
N ARG A 238 -22.48 4.67 -14.51
CA ARG A 238 -23.83 4.47 -13.94
C ARG A 238 -24.86 5.01 -14.91
N VAL A 239 -25.92 4.24 -15.16
CA VAL A 239 -27.01 4.63 -16.08
C VAL A 239 -28.31 4.72 -15.28
N GLY A 240 -28.97 5.87 -15.35
CA GLY A 240 -30.34 6.04 -14.86
C GLY A 240 -31.29 6.19 -16.03
N VAL A 241 -32.41 5.47 -16.03
CA VAL A 241 -33.47 5.62 -17.04
C VAL A 241 -34.71 6.20 -16.37
N VAL A 242 -35.23 7.30 -16.91
CA VAL A 242 -36.46 7.93 -16.43
C VAL A 242 -37.46 7.95 -17.59
N ALA A 243 -38.51 7.14 -17.46
CA ALA A 243 -39.59 7.10 -18.44
C ALA A 243 -40.74 8.02 -18.01
N PHE A 244 -41.24 8.84 -18.93
CA PHE A 244 -42.41 9.70 -18.72
C PHE A 244 -43.57 9.22 -19.59
N GLN A 245 -44.75 9.06 -18.97
CA GLN A 245 -45.98 8.75 -19.67
C GLN A 245 -47.07 9.73 -19.23
N ARG A 246 -47.79 10.29 -20.20
CA ARG A 246 -48.96 11.13 -19.94
C ARG A 246 -50.21 10.26 -19.85
N CYS A 247 -50.65 9.93 -18.65
CA CYS A 247 -51.99 9.38 -18.41
C CYS A 247 -52.92 10.50 -17.92
N ASN A 248 -54.13 10.57 -18.45
CA ASN A 248 -55.10 11.61 -18.10
C ASN A 248 -55.32 11.65 -16.57
N ASN A 249 -54.93 12.80 -15.98
CA ASN A 249 -55.15 13.26 -14.61
C ASN A 249 -54.35 12.64 -13.44
N THR A 250 -53.10 12.20 -13.62
CA THR A 250 -52.03 12.29 -12.57
C THR A 250 -50.67 11.82 -13.10
N ASN A 251 -49.58 12.57 -12.85
CA ASN A 251 -48.21 12.11 -13.14
C ASN A 251 -47.79 11.08 -12.09
N ARG A 252 -47.41 9.86 -12.50
CA ARG A 252 -46.73 8.88 -11.66
C ARG A 252 -45.29 8.69 -12.14
N TYR A 253 -44.35 8.71 -11.20
CA TYR A 253 -42.94 8.44 -11.42
C TYR A 253 -42.66 6.98 -11.05
N ILE A 254 -41.97 6.25 -11.93
CA ILE A 254 -41.33 4.97 -11.59
C ILE A 254 -39.84 5.18 -11.85
N ALA A 255 -39.03 5.07 -10.80
CA ALA A 255 -37.59 5.12 -10.89
C ALA A 255 -37.06 3.78 -10.38
N ASP A 256 -36.64 2.93 -11.29
CA ASP A 256 -35.90 1.71 -10.94
C ASP A 256 -34.41 2.01 -11.12
N GLY A 257 -33.67 1.98 -10.00
CA GLY A 257 -32.22 2.06 -10.01
C GLY A 257 -31.61 0.66 -10.14
N PHE A 258 -30.66 0.50 -11.05
CA PHE A 258 -29.75 -0.64 -11.12
C PHE A 258 -28.33 -0.19 -10.82
#